data_AF-A0A6G3SGH9-F1
#
_entry.id   AF-A0A6G3SGH9-F1
#
_cell.length_a   1.000
_cell.length_b   1.000
_cell.length_c   1.000
_cell.angle_alpha   90.00
_cell.angle_beta   90.00
_cell.angle_gamma   90.00
#
_symmetry.space_group_name_H-M   'P 1'
#
loop_
_entity.id
_entity.type
_entity.pdbx_description
1 polymer ?
#
loop_
_entity_poly.entity_id
_entity_poly.type
_entity_poly.pdbx_seq_one_letter_code
_entity_poly.pdbx_strand_id
1 'polypeptide(L)'
;MPHLLDVVAVRAWCSLALEALGRDRAEIDAINVYPVADGDTGTNLYLTVESAHQAVEAVFAGLGAGREPVAPTLPEVMRAMAHGALIGARGNSGTILAQLLRGMAQVLADGDSRDGDHSAGADAGTLRLALRRAAESAREAVARPVEGTILTVAASAAEAASAVDGDCATVVHAAYEGACAALDATPGQLAVLSSAGVVDAGGRGLVAVLGALSEAVSGESAPLRRRQNGARARVEGETTLECPEEPDAVGPAFEVIYLLEADDRAVQRLRTRLDTLGDSLVVVGGDGLWNVHVHVDDAGAAVEAGVEAGCPYRIRITHFALGDAHTARSSAPPRERAQRAVVAVVPGDGLADLY
;
A
#
# COMPACT_ATOMS: atom_id res chain seq x y z
N MET A 1 -6.53 5.35 -32.83
CA MET A 1 -6.17 3.95 -32.54
C MET A 1 -6.67 3.65 -31.13
N PRO A 2 -7.14 2.44 -30.81
CA PRO A 2 -7.51 2.11 -29.44
C PRO A 2 -6.28 2.22 -28.54
N HIS A 3 -6.44 2.83 -27.36
CA HIS A 3 -5.35 2.91 -26.38
C HIS A 3 -5.05 1.51 -25.83
N LEU A 4 -3.77 1.21 -25.66
CA LEU A 4 -3.25 -0.01 -25.03
C LEU A 4 -2.43 0.38 -23.80
N LEU A 5 -2.32 -0.53 -22.84
CA LEU A 5 -1.39 -0.35 -21.73
C LEU A 5 -0.03 -0.93 -22.13
N ASP A 6 0.86 -0.07 -22.61
CA ASP A 6 2.21 -0.45 -23.02
C ASP A 6 3.28 -0.10 -21.96
N VAL A 7 4.54 -0.43 -22.25
CA VAL A 7 5.67 -0.17 -21.34
C VAL A 7 5.92 1.30 -21.07
N VAL A 8 5.62 2.18 -22.03
CA VAL A 8 5.79 3.63 -21.88
C VAL A 8 4.71 4.16 -20.95
N ALA A 9 3.47 3.71 -21.11
CA ALA A 9 2.35 4.03 -20.24
C ALA A 9 2.61 3.55 -18.81
N VAL A 10 3.14 2.35 -18.58
CA VAL A 10 3.45 1.88 -17.21
C VAL A 10 4.57 2.71 -16.56
N ARG A 11 5.61 3.07 -17.33
CA ARG A 11 6.69 3.95 -16.84
C ARG A 11 6.15 5.34 -16.48
N ALA A 12 5.35 5.93 -17.37
CA ALA A 12 4.69 7.21 -17.14
C ALA A 12 3.76 7.15 -15.93
N TRP A 13 2.98 6.08 -15.79
CA TRP A 13 2.08 5.85 -14.65
C TRP A 13 2.85 5.88 -13.33
N CYS A 14 3.98 5.17 -13.22
CA CYS A 14 4.79 5.18 -12.00
C CYS A 14 5.29 6.60 -11.66
N SER A 15 5.77 7.36 -12.64
CA SER A 15 6.24 8.74 -12.45
C SER A 15 5.09 9.66 -12.02
N LEU A 16 3.97 9.61 -12.73
CA LEU A 16 2.79 10.44 -12.46
C LEU A 16 2.17 10.12 -11.10
N ALA A 17 2.12 8.84 -10.71
CA ALA A 17 1.63 8.41 -9.41
C ALA A 17 2.54 8.90 -8.28
N LEU A 18 3.87 8.84 -8.47
CA LEU A 18 4.84 9.35 -7.52
C LEU A 18 4.70 10.87 -7.34
N GLU A 19 4.56 11.62 -8.43
CA GLU A 19 4.32 13.07 -8.40
C GLU A 19 2.99 13.42 -7.72
N ALA A 20 1.92 12.67 -8.04
CA ALA A 20 0.60 12.89 -7.47
C ALA A 20 0.59 12.67 -5.96
N LEU A 21 1.13 11.53 -5.50
CA LEU A 21 1.26 11.24 -4.08
C LEU A 21 2.22 12.20 -3.39
N GLY A 22 3.32 12.60 -4.03
CA GLY A 22 4.24 13.58 -3.45
C GLY A 22 3.57 14.93 -3.18
N ARG A 23 2.67 15.34 -4.06
CA ARG A 23 1.89 16.59 -3.94
C ARG A 23 0.79 16.50 -2.88
N ASP A 24 0.11 15.37 -2.80
CA ASP A 24 -1.07 15.19 -1.95
C ASP A 24 -0.74 14.53 -0.60
N ARG A 25 0.50 14.05 -0.38
CA ARG A 25 0.96 13.35 0.83
C ARG A 25 0.52 14.01 2.12
N ALA A 26 0.80 15.30 2.29
CA ALA A 26 0.47 16.01 3.53
C ALA A 26 -1.05 16.12 3.76
N GLU A 27 -1.85 16.18 2.69
CA GLU A 27 -3.31 16.20 2.80
C GLU A 27 -3.85 14.81 3.15
N ILE A 28 -3.29 13.75 2.56
CA ILE A 28 -3.63 12.36 2.88
C ILE A 28 -3.25 12.03 4.32
N ASP A 29 -2.06 12.43 4.77
CA ASP A 29 -1.59 12.29 6.15
C ASP A 29 -2.53 13.02 7.13
N ALA A 30 -3.03 14.20 6.78
CA ALA A 30 -3.93 14.98 7.63
C ALA A 30 -5.33 14.38 7.83
N ILE A 31 -5.79 13.51 6.93
CA ILE A 31 -7.09 12.83 7.03
C ILE A 31 -6.98 11.38 7.53
N ASN A 32 -5.76 10.94 7.90
CA ASN A 32 -5.50 9.59 8.37
C ASN A 32 -6.04 9.42 9.80
N VAL A 33 -7.26 8.87 9.91
CA VAL A 33 -7.95 8.63 11.20
C VAL A 33 -8.28 7.16 11.44
N TYR A 34 -7.95 6.26 10.50
CA TYR A 34 -8.26 4.83 10.58
C TYR A 34 -7.16 3.96 9.93
N PRO A 35 -6.82 2.79 10.50
CA PRO A 35 -7.27 2.28 11.81
C PRO A 35 -6.62 3.00 12.98
N VAL A 36 -5.46 3.61 12.74
CA VAL A 36 -4.68 4.38 13.71
C VAL A 36 -4.47 5.79 13.15
N ALA A 37 -4.69 6.81 13.97
CA ALA A 37 -4.53 8.21 13.58
C ALA A 37 -3.06 8.69 13.73
N ASP A 38 -2.13 8.00 13.06
CA ASP A 38 -0.68 8.25 13.15
C ASP A 38 -0.15 9.21 12.08
N GLY A 39 -1.02 9.69 11.18
CA GLY A 39 -0.68 10.73 10.21
C GLY A 39 0.38 10.33 9.19
N ASP A 40 0.51 9.03 8.85
CA ASP A 40 1.57 8.55 7.96
C ASP A 40 1.08 7.91 6.63
N THR A 41 -0.22 7.79 6.42
CA THR A 41 -0.77 7.04 5.26
C THR A 41 -0.26 7.58 3.91
N GLY A 42 -0.27 8.89 3.71
CA GLY A 42 0.27 9.52 2.49
C GLY A 42 1.78 9.31 2.37
N THR A 43 2.51 9.38 3.48
CA THR A 43 3.94 9.07 3.56
C THR A 43 4.23 7.63 3.12
N ASN A 44 3.49 6.68 3.65
CA ASN A 44 3.63 5.25 3.39
C ASN A 44 3.31 4.88 1.94
N LEU A 45 2.25 5.47 1.37
CA LEU A 45 1.91 5.30 -0.03
C LEU A 45 2.98 5.88 -0.96
N TYR A 46 3.46 7.10 -0.68
CA TYR A 46 4.53 7.74 -1.47
C TYR A 46 5.78 6.87 -1.52
N LEU A 47 6.26 6.38 -0.36
CA LEU A 47 7.47 5.57 -0.29
C LEU A 47 7.32 4.21 -0.96
N THR A 48 6.12 3.64 -0.95
CA THR A 48 5.80 2.39 -1.65
C THR A 48 5.88 2.59 -3.17
N VAL A 49 5.28 3.68 -3.68
CA VAL A 49 5.32 4.01 -5.11
C VAL A 49 6.71 4.46 -5.55
N GLU A 50 7.47 5.14 -4.70
CA GLU A 50 8.86 5.52 -4.97
C GLU A 50 9.73 4.28 -5.23
N SER A 51 9.59 3.25 -4.38
CA SER A 51 10.29 1.98 -4.55
C SER A 51 9.85 1.24 -5.83
N ALA A 52 8.56 1.26 -6.15
CA ALA A 52 8.03 0.70 -7.40
C ALA A 52 8.59 1.43 -8.64
N HIS A 53 8.60 2.76 -8.61
CA HIS A 53 9.14 3.61 -9.67
C HIS A 53 10.64 3.36 -9.87
N GLN A 54 11.44 3.31 -8.79
CA GLN A 54 12.87 3.00 -8.87
C GLN A 54 13.13 1.63 -9.49
N ALA A 55 12.33 0.61 -9.17
CA ALA A 55 12.44 -0.72 -9.76
C ALA A 55 12.13 -0.71 -11.27
N VAL A 56 11.11 0.04 -11.69
CA VAL A 56 10.80 0.24 -13.11
C VAL A 56 11.95 0.98 -13.82
N GLU A 57 12.44 2.09 -13.28
CA GLU A 57 13.55 2.84 -13.86
C GLU A 57 14.81 1.99 -13.99
N ALA A 58 15.09 1.10 -13.03
CA ALA A 58 16.21 0.17 -13.10
C ALA A 58 16.11 -0.80 -14.29
N VAL A 59 14.89 -1.27 -14.64
CA VAL A 59 14.66 -2.09 -15.84
C VAL A 59 14.98 -1.30 -17.12
N PHE A 60 14.58 -0.03 -17.19
CA PHE A 60 14.90 0.83 -18.33
C PHE A 60 16.39 1.22 -18.40
N ALA A 61 17.06 1.37 -17.25
CA ALA A 61 18.49 1.70 -17.16
C ALA A 61 19.41 0.49 -17.39
N GLY A 62 18.94 -0.73 -17.08
CA GLY A 62 19.68 -1.99 -17.21
C GLY A 62 20.09 -2.39 -18.63
N LEU A 63 19.70 -1.60 -19.64
CA LEU A 63 20.07 -1.76 -21.05
C LEU A 63 21.46 -1.20 -21.40
N GLY A 64 22.31 -0.94 -20.40
CA GLY A 64 23.62 -0.32 -20.54
C GLY A 64 24.84 -1.17 -20.13
N ALA A 65 24.71 -2.47 -19.89
CA ALA A 65 25.83 -3.33 -19.50
C ALA A 65 26.06 -4.49 -20.51
N GLY A 66 26.70 -4.18 -21.64
CA GLY A 66 27.37 -5.18 -22.48
C GLY A 66 26.51 -5.99 -23.46
N ARG A 67 25.23 -5.67 -23.65
CA ARG A 67 24.37 -6.23 -24.70
C ARG A 67 23.70 -5.11 -25.49
N GLU A 68 23.28 -5.39 -26.73
CA GLU A 68 22.45 -4.45 -27.49
C GLU A 68 21.22 -4.04 -26.66
N PRO A 69 20.78 -2.77 -26.70
CA PRO A 69 19.62 -2.32 -25.93
C PRO A 69 18.36 -3.00 -26.47
N VAL A 70 17.91 -4.06 -25.81
CA VAL A 70 16.61 -4.68 -26.08
C VAL A 70 15.56 -3.92 -25.25
N ALA A 71 14.55 -3.32 -25.89
CA ALA A 71 13.50 -2.63 -25.14
C ALA A 71 12.84 -3.59 -24.13
N PRO A 72 12.50 -3.12 -22.90
CA PRO A 72 11.90 -3.99 -21.90
C PRO A 72 10.49 -4.39 -22.35
N THR A 73 10.05 -5.56 -21.90
CA THR A 73 8.70 -6.08 -22.17
C THR A 73 7.72 -5.66 -21.08
N LEU A 74 6.41 -5.61 -21.40
CA LEU A 74 5.37 -5.30 -20.41
C LEU A 74 5.42 -6.23 -19.18
N PRO A 75 5.55 -7.57 -19.33
CA PRO A 75 5.70 -8.46 -18.19
C PRO A 75 6.91 -8.17 -17.31
N GLU A 76 8.05 -7.75 -17.88
CA GLU A 76 9.24 -7.38 -17.10
C GLU A 76 9.01 -6.11 -16.29
N VAL A 77 8.43 -5.08 -16.91
CA VAL A 77 8.13 -3.80 -16.24
C VAL A 77 7.08 -3.99 -15.14
N MET A 78 6.01 -4.74 -15.40
CA MET A 78 4.96 -5.03 -14.41
C MET A 78 5.48 -5.85 -13.22
N ARG A 79 6.33 -6.86 -13.47
CA ARG A 79 6.97 -7.63 -12.40
C ARG A 79 7.91 -6.77 -11.57
N ALA A 80 8.70 -5.90 -12.20
CA ALA A 80 9.58 -4.98 -11.49
C ALA A 80 8.80 -3.99 -10.62
N MET A 81 7.72 -3.40 -11.15
CA MET A 81 6.82 -2.52 -10.40
C MET A 81 6.25 -3.22 -9.17
N ALA A 82 5.65 -4.41 -9.33
CA ALA A 82 5.08 -5.16 -8.23
C ALA A 82 6.13 -5.59 -7.18
N HIS A 83 7.31 -6.03 -7.64
CA HIS A 83 8.40 -6.41 -6.75
C HIS A 83 8.95 -5.20 -5.96
N GLY A 84 9.18 -4.08 -6.65
CA GLY A 84 9.60 -2.83 -6.00
C GLY A 84 8.60 -2.35 -4.97
N ALA A 85 7.30 -2.38 -5.29
CA ALA A 85 6.24 -2.04 -4.35
C ALA A 85 6.23 -2.97 -3.12
N LEU A 86 6.35 -4.29 -3.33
CA LEU A 86 6.35 -5.29 -2.24
C LEU A 86 7.52 -5.09 -1.26
N ILE A 87 8.72 -4.87 -1.80
CA ILE A 87 9.93 -4.65 -1.00
C ILE A 87 9.88 -3.28 -0.28
N GLY A 88 9.29 -2.28 -0.94
CA GLY A 88 9.20 -0.91 -0.45
C GLY A 88 8.02 -0.63 0.45
N ALA A 89 7.06 -1.55 0.56
CA ALA A 89 5.82 -1.36 1.27
C ALA A 89 6.04 -0.98 2.75
N ARG A 90 5.29 0.04 3.19
CA ARG A 90 5.27 0.54 4.58
C ARG A 90 3.83 0.83 4.98
N GLY A 91 3.51 0.69 6.27
CA GLY A 91 2.14 0.89 6.72
C GLY A 91 1.17 -0.17 6.19
N ASN A 92 -0.04 -0.20 6.73
CA ASN A 92 -1.11 -1.01 6.15
C ASN A 92 -1.44 -0.52 4.73
N SER A 93 -1.52 0.80 4.55
CA SER A 93 -1.86 1.45 3.27
C SER A 93 -0.87 1.12 2.15
N GLY A 94 0.44 1.18 2.41
CA GLY A 94 1.46 0.82 1.42
C GLY A 94 1.49 -0.68 1.12
N THR A 95 1.32 -1.53 2.13
CA THR A 95 1.23 -2.99 1.98
C THR A 95 0.02 -3.39 1.13
N ILE A 96 -1.15 -2.78 1.35
CA ILE A 96 -2.35 -3.01 0.54
C ILE A 96 -2.13 -2.50 -0.90
N LEU A 97 -1.55 -1.32 -1.10
CA LEU A 97 -1.23 -0.80 -2.43
C LEU A 97 -0.27 -1.74 -3.18
N ALA A 98 0.77 -2.23 -2.51
CA ALA A 98 1.70 -3.19 -3.12
C ALA A 98 0.99 -4.47 -3.58
N GLN A 99 -0.02 -4.94 -2.83
CA GLN A 99 -0.82 -6.08 -3.23
C GLN A 99 -1.76 -5.79 -4.39
N LEU A 100 -2.34 -4.59 -4.47
CA LEU A 100 -3.11 -4.15 -5.64
C LEU A 100 -2.21 -4.20 -6.90
N LEU A 101 -1.03 -3.59 -6.83
CA LEU A 101 -0.06 -3.58 -7.94
C LEU A 101 0.39 -5.00 -8.31
N ARG A 102 0.62 -5.87 -7.32
CA ARG A 102 0.95 -7.28 -7.56
C ARG A 102 -0.19 -8.03 -8.24
N GLY A 103 -1.43 -7.87 -7.79
CA GLY A 103 -2.59 -8.50 -8.42
C GLY A 103 -2.79 -8.07 -9.87
N MET A 104 -2.54 -6.79 -10.19
CA MET A 104 -2.50 -6.33 -11.58
C MET A 104 -1.37 -6.99 -12.37
N ALA A 105 -0.16 -7.04 -11.79
CA ALA A 105 1.02 -7.60 -12.44
C ALA A 105 0.87 -9.10 -12.72
N GLN A 106 0.17 -9.87 -11.89
CA GLN A 106 -0.12 -11.29 -12.18
C GLN A 106 -0.84 -11.43 -13.52
N VAL A 107 -1.91 -10.66 -13.74
CA VAL A 107 -2.67 -10.73 -15.00
C VAL A 107 -1.87 -10.17 -16.18
N LEU A 108 -1.21 -9.03 -15.99
CA LEU A 108 -0.50 -8.31 -17.05
C LEU A 108 0.86 -8.94 -17.42
N ALA A 109 1.42 -9.79 -16.55
CA ALA A 109 2.61 -10.58 -16.82
C ALA A 109 2.30 -11.99 -17.35
N ASP A 110 1.14 -12.56 -17.01
CA ASP A 110 0.71 -13.90 -17.44
C ASP A 110 -0.10 -13.90 -18.75
N GLY A 111 -0.39 -12.71 -19.31
CA GLY A 111 -1.13 -12.54 -20.57
C GLY A 111 -0.54 -13.38 -21.71
N ASP A 112 -1.36 -14.32 -22.19
CA ASP A 112 -1.04 -15.47 -23.02
C ASP A 112 -0.20 -15.13 -24.27
N SER A 113 1.00 -15.72 -24.32
CA SER A 113 1.93 -15.83 -25.44
C SER A 113 1.38 -16.65 -26.63
N ARG A 114 0.08 -16.55 -26.96
CA ARG A 114 -0.54 -17.39 -27.99
C ARG A 114 -0.56 -16.81 -29.39
N ASP A 115 -0.33 -15.51 -29.55
CA ASP A 115 -0.16 -14.89 -30.86
C ASP A 115 0.98 -13.85 -30.85
N GLY A 116 2.22 -14.34 -30.85
CA GLY A 116 3.32 -13.80 -31.67
C GLY A 116 3.82 -12.36 -31.51
N ASP A 117 3.28 -11.49 -30.65
CA ASP A 117 3.79 -10.12 -30.51
C ASP A 117 3.73 -9.59 -29.06
N HIS A 118 4.78 -9.88 -28.30
CA HIS A 118 5.00 -9.32 -26.96
C HIS A 118 5.23 -7.78 -26.95
N SER A 119 5.22 -7.11 -28.11
CA SER A 119 5.46 -5.67 -28.21
C SER A 119 4.19 -4.81 -28.13
N ALA A 120 2.99 -5.40 -28.23
CA ALA A 120 1.75 -4.63 -28.43
C ALA A 120 1.13 -4.03 -27.16
N GLY A 121 1.56 -4.41 -25.95
CA GLY A 121 0.92 -3.97 -24.70
C GLY A 121 -0.38 -4.72 -24.39
N ALA A 122 -1.04 -4.38 -23.28
CA ALA A 122 -2.26 -5.04 -22.82
C ALA A 122 -3.52 -4.32 -23.32
N ASP A 123 -4.52 -5.11 -23.72
CA ASP A 123 -5.81 -4.62 -24.18
C ASP A 123 -6.79 -4.35 -23.01
N ALA A 124 -7.95 -3.77 -23.36
CA ALA A 124 -8.98 -3.39 -22.40
C ALA A 124 -9.55 -4.59 -21.61
N GLY A 125 -9.61 -5.77 -22.24
CA GLY A 125 -10.08 -7.01 -21.60
C GLY A 125 -9.11 -7.46 -20.50
N THR A 126 -7.83 -7.50 -20.83
CA THR A 126 -6.74 -7.85 -19.89
C THR A 126 -6.68 -6.85 -18.75
N LEU A 127 -6.86 -5.55 -19.03
CA LEU A 127 -6.85 -4.50 -18.01
C LEU A 127 -8.03 -4.59 -17.03
N ARG A 128 -9.24 -4.90 -17.51
CA ARG A 128 -10.40 -5.19 -16.63
C ARG A 128 -10.11 -6.36 -15.70
N LEU A 129 -9.55 -7.45 -16.24
CA LEU A 129 -9.18 -8.61 -15.46
C LEU A 129 -8.10 -8.28 -14.41
N ALA A 130 -7.11 -7.46 -14.77
CA ALA A 130 -6.05 -7.01 -13.88
C ALA A 130 -6.58 -6.17 -12.70
N LEU A 131 -7.47 -5.21 -12.96
CA LEU A 131 -8.11 -4.39 -11.93
C LEU A 131 -8.97 -5.23 -10.97
N ARG A 132 -9.74 -6.19 -11.50
CA ARG A 132 -10.52 -7.12 -10.69
C ARG A 132 -9.61 -7.98 -9.81
N ARG A 133 -8.57 -8.58 -10.39
CA ARG A 133 -7.61 -9.41 -9.65
C ARG A 133 -6.89 -8.63 -8.56
N ALA A 134 -6.57 -7.36 -8.82
CA ALA A 134 -5.99 -6.46 -7.83
C ALA A 134 -6.92 -6.29 -6.62
N ALA A 135 -8.18 -5.92 -6.84
CA ALA A 135 -9.16 -5.70 -5.78
C ALA A 135 -9.40 -6.96 -4.94
N GLU A 136 -9.57 -8.12 -5.59
CA GLU A 136 -9.69 -9.43 -4.93
C GLU A 136 -8.45 -9.74 -4.08
N SER A 137 -7.26 -9.62 -4.67
CA SER A 137 -6.00 -9.96 -3.98
C SER A 137 -5.71 -9.06 -2.78
N ALA A 138 -6.09 -7.78 -2.87
CA ALA A 138 -5.96 -6.84 -1.75
C ALA A 138 -6.91 -7.18 -0.61
N ARG A 139 -8.17 -7.51 -0.93
CA ARG A 139 -9.16 -7.92 0.07
C ARG A 139 -8.77 -9.23 0.76
N GLU A 140 -8.23 -10.20 0.01
CA GLU A 140 -7.73 -11.49 0.54
C GLU A 140 -6.46 -11.37 1.41
N ALA A 141 -5.73 -10.26 1.31
CA ALA A 141 -4.50 -10.04 2.06
C ALA A 141 -4.71 -9.43 3.45
N VAL A 142 -5.86 -8.81 3.68
CA VAL A 142 -6.24 -8.22 4.96
C VAL A 142 -7.03 -9.26 5.76
N ALA A 143 -6.61 -9.57 6.98
CA ALA A 143 -7.25 -10.62 7.78
C ALA A 143 -8.70 -10.27 8.16
N ARG A 144 -8.96 -8.99 8.46
CA ARG A 144 -10.28 -8.44 8.79
C ARG A 144 -10.61 -7.26 7.86
N PRO A 145 -11.09 -7.51 6.64
CA PRO A 145 -11.45 -6.44 5.70
C PRO A 145 -12.59 -5.57 6.22
N VAL A 146 -12.49 -4.26 6.04
CA VAL A 146 -13.48 -3.28 6.52
C VAL A 146 -13.96 -2.42 5.36
N GLU A 147 -15.29 -2.25 5.25
CA GLU A 147 -15.90 -1.34 4.28
C GLU A 147 -15.69 0.12 4.67
N GLY A 148 -15.69 1.02 3.68
CA GLY A 148 -15.33 2.42 3.88
C GLY A 148 -13.82 2.64 3.89
N THR A 149 -13.03 1.70 3.38
CA THR A 149 -11.56 1.80 3.28
C THR A 149 -11.10 1.74 1.82
N ILE A 150 -9.78 1.82 1.60
CA ILE A 150 -9.12 1.57 0.30
C ILE A 150 -9.63 0.30 -0.39
N LEU A 151 -10.06 -0.72 0.37
CA LEU A 151 -10.61 -1.97 -0.18
C LEU A 151 -11.96 -1.76 -0.88
N THR A 152 -12.81 -0.89 -0.35
CA THR A 152 -14.08 -0.53 -0.98
C THR A 152 -13.82 0.28 -2.26
N VAL A 153 -12.90 1.24 -2.18
CA VAL A 153 -12.50 2.06 -3.35
C VAL A 153 -11.93 1.20 -4.47
N ALA A 154 -11.07 0.23 -4.15
CA ALA A 154 -10.53 -0.72 -5.13
C ALA A 154 -11.62 -1.61 -5.75
N ALA A 155 -12.54 -2.13 -4.95
CA ALA A 155 -13.65 -2.95 -5.43
C ALA A 155 -14.54 -2.18 -6.40
N SER A 156 -14.96 -0.96 -6.04
CA SER A 156 -15.79 -0.12 -6.91
C SER A 156 -15.07 0.33 -8.17
N ALA A 157 -13.75 0.56 -8.12
CA ALA A 157 -12.96 0.82 -9.32
C ALA A 157 -13.00 -0.36 -10.30
N ALA A 158 -12.81 -1.59 -9.80
CA ALA A 158 -12.86 -2.80 -10.63
C ALA A 158 -14.26 -3.09 -11.19
N GLU A 159 -15.32 -2.85 -10.41
CA GLU A 159 -16.71 -2.98 -10.85
C GLU A 159 -17.04 -1.97 -11.96
N ALA A 160 -16.69 -0.70 -11.78
CA ALA A 160 -16.92 0.35 -12.76
C ALA A 160 -16.15 0.09 -14.08
N ALA A 161 -14.90 -0.34 -13.97
CA ALA A 161 -14.09 -0.76 -15.13
C ALA A 161 -14.75 -1.93 -15.90
N SER A 162 -15.37 -2.87 -15.18
CA SER A 162 -16.01 -4.05 -15.76
C SER A 162 -17.37 -3.75 -16.40
N ALA A 163 -18.02 -2.65 -16.01
CA ALA A 163 -19.33 -2.25 -16.50
C ALA A 163 -19.31 -1.48 -17.84
N VAL A 164 -18.12 -1.16 -18.36
CA VAL A 164 -17.94 -0.40 -19.59
C VAL A 164 -17.28 -1.20 -20.70
N ASP A 165 -17.76 -1.00 -21.92
CA ASP A 165 -17.11 -1.42 -23.15
C ASP A 165 -16.27 -0.26 -23.72
N GLY A 166 -15.16 -0.57 -24.38
CA GLY A 166 -14.26 0.44 -24.94
C GLY A 166 -12.80 -0.01 -24.96
N ASP A 167 -11.93 0.95 -25.23
CA ASP A 167 -10.47 0.80 -25.18
C ASP A 167 -9.92 0.97 -23.75
N CYS A 168 -8.60 0.85 -23.58
CA CYS A 168 -7.98 0.96 -22.24
C CYS A 168 -8.24 2.32 -21.59
N ALA A 169 -8.24 3.42 -22.36
CA ALA A 169 -8.53 4.74 -21.82
C ALA A 169 -9.94 4.82 -21.22
N THR A 170 -10.94 4.26 -21.92
CA THR A 170 -12.32 4.17 -21.43
C THR A 170 -12.42 3.35 -20.15
N VAL A 171 -11.74 2.20 -20.09
CA VAL A 171 -11.75 1.30 -18.92
C VAL A 171 -11.11 1.95 -17.71
N VAL A 172 -9.93 2.57 -17.86
CA VAL A 172 -9.24 3.21 -16.73
C VAL A 172 -10.00 4.45 -16.26
N HIS A 173 -10.56 5.24 -17.18
CA HIS A 173 -11.37 6.38 -16.80
C HIS A 173 -12.60 5.97 -15.97
N ALA A 174 -13.28 4.89 -16.37
CA ALA A 174 -14.39 4.33 -15.59
C ALA A 174 -13.92 3.82 -14.22
N ALA A 175 -12.76 3.16 -14.14
CA ALA A 175 -12.16 2.73 -12.88
C ALA A 175 -11.90 3.93 -11.94
N TYR A 176 -11.35 5.02 -12.49
CA TYR A 176 -11.07 6.25 -11.76
C TYR A 176 -12.34 6.93 -11.25
N GLU A 177 -13.38 7.09 -12.08
CA GLU A 177 -14.65 7.67 -11.63
C GLU A 177 -15.36 6.78 -10.60
N GLY A 178 -15.31 5.45 -10.77
CA GLY A 178 -15.81 4.49 -9.79
C GLY A 178 -15.09 4.60 -8.44
N ALA A 179 -13.76 4.75 -8.46
CA ALA A 179 -12.96 4.99 -7.26
C ALA A 179 -13.32 6.33 -6.59
N CYS A 180 -13.48 7.40 -7.37
CA CYS A 180 -13.89 8.71 -6.85
C CYS A 180 -15.26 8.65 -6.16
N ALA A 181 -16.24 8.03 -6.81
CA ALA A 181 -17.59 7.90 -6.25
C ALA A 181 -17.59 7.06 -4.96
N ALA A 182 -16.81 5.99 -4.92
CA ALA A 182 -16.67 5.16 -3.72
C ALA A 182 -15.97 5.91 -2.58
N LEU A 183 -14.92 6.68 -2.89
CA LEU A 183 -14.20 7.50 -1.92
C LEU A 183 -15.15 8.52 -1.27
N ASP A 184 -15.94 9.24 -2.06
CA ASP A 184 -16.93 10.21 -1.58
C ASP A 184 -17.98 9.56 -0.67
N ALA A 185 -18.26 8.26 -0.84
CA ALA A 185 -19.20 7.50 -0.02
C ALA A 185 -18.59 6.92 1.28
N THR A 186 -17.26 6.85 1.41
CA THR A 186 -16.59 6.26 2.59
C THR A 186 -17.01 6.85 3.95
N PRO A 187 -17.29 8.17 4.10
CA PRO A 187 -17.75 8.71 5.39
C PRO A 187 -19.11 8.15 5.83
N GLY A 188 -19.93 7.65 4.90
CA GLY A 188 -21.21 7.01 5.19
C GLY A 188 -21.09 5.51 5.53
N GLN A 189 -19.90 4.92 5.40
CA GLN A 189 -19.66 3.49 5.57
C GLN A 189 -18.89 3.16 6.85
N LEU A 190 -18.10 4.12 7.37
CA LEU A 190 -17.27 3.93 8.56
C LEU A 190 -17.45 5.08 9.55
N ALA A 191 -17.86 4.75 10.78
CA ALA A 191 -18.27 5.75 11.78
C ALA A 191 -17.14 6.74 12.15
N VAL A 192 -15.88 6.30 12.17
CA VAL A 192 -14.73 7.16 12.47
C VAL A 192 -14.53 8.23 11.38
N LEU A 193 -14.73 7.86 10.11
CA LEU A 193 -14.68 8.78 8.96
C LEU A 193 -15.83 9.79 9.03
N SER A 194 -17.04 9.31 9.33
CA SER A 194 -18.22 10.16 9.53
C SER A 194 -18.00 11.20 10.63
N SER A 195 -17.49 10.76 11.78
CA SER A 195 -17.27 11.60 12.96
C SER A 195 -16.19 12.65 12.71
N ALA A 196 -15.13 12.27 11.99
CA ALA A 196 -14.06 13.18 11.60
C ALA A 196 -14.43 14.09 10.41
N GLY A 197 -15.50 13.78 9.67
CA GLY A 197 -15.92 14.52 8.48
C GLY A 197 -14.93 14.41 7.32
N VAL A 198 -14.17 13.30 7.26
CA VAL A 198 -13.14 13.05 6.24
C VAL A 198 -13.44 11.76 5.48
N VAL A 199 -12.89 11.66 4.27
CA VAL A 199 -12.89 10.41 3.49
C VAL A 199 -11.74 9.50 3.92
N ASP A 200 -11.75 8.25 3.48
CA ASP A 200 -10.65 7.32 3.74
C ASP A 200 -9.32 7.80 3.13
N ALA A 201 -8.26 7.83 3.96
CA ALA A 201 -6.93 8.29 3.55
C ALA A 201 -6.31 7.35 2.49
N GLY A 202 -6.40 6.03 2.70
CA GLY A 202 -5.88 5.04 1.76
C GLY A 202 -6.60 5.10 0.41
N GLY A 203 -7.93 5.22 0.44
CA GLY A 203 -8.78 5.40 -0.73
C GLY A 203 -8.45 6.67 -1.50
N ARG A 204 -8.19 7.79 -0.81
CA ARG A 204 -7.74 9.04 -1.44
C ARG A 204 -6.42 8.85 -2.18
N GLY A 205 -5.48 8.12 -1.57
CA GLY A 205 -4.24 7.72 -2.21
C GLY A 205 -4.44 6.84 -3.44
N LEU A 206 -5.33 5.85 -3.37
CA LEU A 206 -5.66 4.98 -4.50
C LEU A 206 -6.29 5.75 -5.66
N VAL A 207 -7.16 6.72 -5.39
CA VAL A 207 -7.71 7.62 -6.41
C VAL A 207 -6.61 8.40 -7.12
N ALA A 208 -5.59 8.88 -6.41
CA ALA A 208 -4.44 9.54 -7.04
C ALA A 208 -3.66 8.58 -7.96
N VAL A 209 -3.44 7.33 -7.53
CA VAL A 209 -2.74 6.30 -8.33
C VAL A 209 -3.54 5.91 -9.58
N LEU A 210 -4.87 5.77 -9.48
CA LEU A 210 -5.74 5.47 -10.63
C LEU A 210 -5.88 6.66 -11.58
N GLY A 211 -5.90 7.88 -11.06
CA GLY A 211 -5.86 9.10 -11.87
C GLY A 211 -4.60 9.18 -12.71
N ALA A 212 -3.44 8.86 -12.12
CA ALA A 212 -2.17 8.77 -12.82
C ALA A 212 -2.15 7.67 -13.90
N LEU A 213 -2.82 6.52 -13.66
CA LEU A 213 -2.98 5.48 -14.69
C LEU A 213 -3.84 5.99 -15.85
N SER A 214 -4.92 6.73 -15.54
CA SER A 214 -5.81 7.31 -16.56
C SER A 214 -5.06 8.29 -17.45
N GLU A 215 -4.25 9.16 -16.84
CA GLU A 215 -3.41 10.12 -17.57
C GLU A 215 -2.34 9.42 -18.41
N ALA A 216 -1.67 8.41 -17.86
CA ALA A 216 -0.64 7.68 -18.58
C ALA A 216 -1.18 6.92 -19.81
N VAL A 217 -2.39 6.34 -19.73
CA VAL A 217 -2.99 5.57 -20.82
C VAL A 217 -3.64 6.45 -21.88
N SER A 218 -4.28 7.55 -21.49
CA SER A 218 -4.96 8.46 -22.42
C SER A 218 -4.04 9.52 -23.03
N GLY A 219 -2.92 9.85 -22.37
CA GLY A 219 -2.08 10.99 -22.71
C GLY A 219 -2.73 12.34 -22.40
N GLU A 220 -3.93 12.35 -21.83
CA GLU A 220 -4.66 13.54 -21.40
C GLU A 220 -4.58 13.64 -19.89
N SER A 221 -4.21 14.82 -19.37
CA SER A 221 -4.24 15.03 -17.94
C SER A 221 -5.67 14.82 -17.43
N ALA A 222 -5.82 13.93 -16.44
CA ALA A 222 -7.09 13.73 -15.78
C ALA A 222 -7.61 15.10 -15.31
N PRO A 223 -8.88 15.45 -15.56
CA PRO A 223 -9.40 16.71 -15.09
C PRO A 223 -9.18 16.75 -13.59
N LEU A 224 -8.38 17.70 -13.11
CA LEU A 224 -8.25 17.99 -11.69
C LEU A 224 -9.68 18.24 -11.20
N ARG A 225 -10.33 17.22 -10.63
CA ARG A 225 -11.58 17.44 -9.90
C ARG A 225 -11.19 18.47 -8.89
N ARG A 226 -11.73 19.69 -9.04
CA ARG A 226 -11.47 20.81 -8.14
C ARG A 226 -11.53 20.21 -6.76
N ARG A 227 -10.41 20.26 -6.03
CA ARG A 227 -10.32 19.86 -4.63
C ARG A 227 -11.62 20.30 -4.02
N GLN A 228 -12.53 19.36 -3.74
CA GLN A 228 -13.65 19.72 -2.90
C GLN A 228 -12.93 20.12 -1.64
N ASN A 229 -12.88 21.43 -1.40
CA ASN A 229 -12.59 21.97 -0.10
C ASN A 229 -13.68 21.37 0.80
N GLY A 230 -13.52 20.11 1.22
CA GLY A 230 -13.88 19.69 2.54
C GLY A 230 -13.33 20.80 3.40
N ALA A 231 -14.27 21.53 4.00
CA ALA A 231 -14.08 22.86 4.51
C ALA A 231 -12.68 23.00 5.06
N ARG A 232 -11.96 24.09 4.70
CA ARG A 232 -10.87 24.54 5.54
C ARG A 232 -11.43 24.51 6.96
N ALA A 233 -11.09 23.49 7.72
CA ALA A 233 -11.20 23.51 9.16
C ALA A 233 -10.23 24.63 9.51
N ARG A 234 -10.77 25.85 9.55
CA ARG A 234 -10.11 26.96 10.20
C ARG A 234 -9.86 26.42 11.60
N VAL A 235 -8.60 26.11 11.88
CA VAL A 235 -8.10 26.10 13.24
C VAL A 235 -8.09 27.57 13.68
N GLU A 236 -9.28 28.11 13.93
CA GLU A 236 -9.50 29.40 14.57
C GLU A 236 -10.63 29.16 15.57
N GLY A 237 -10.25 28.89 16.82
CA GLY A 237 -11.16 28.75 17.95
C GLY A 237 -10.82 27.53 18.80
N GLU A 238 -10.03 27.76 19.85
CA GLU A 238 -10.01 26.91 21.04
C GLU A 238 -11.46 26.64 21.46
N THR A 239 -11.97 25.47 21.10
CA THR A 239 -13.22 24.96 21.66
C THR A 239 -12.88 23.56 22.14
N THR A 240 -12.60 23.46 23.42
CA THR A 240 -12.51 22.21 24.16
C THR A 240 -13.85 21.49 24.06
N LEU A 241 -14.00 20.67 23.02
CA LEU A 241 -15.05 19.66 22.96
C LEU A 241 -14.57 18.51 23.84
N GLU A 242 -15.08 18.46 25.07
CA GLU A 242 -14.99 17.30 25.94
C GLU A 242 -15.78 16.16 25.28
N CYS A 243 -15.06 15.27 24.59
CA CYS A 243 -15.58 13.96 24.23
C CYS A 243 -15.85 13.18 25.53
N PRO A 244 -16.97 12.44 25.64
CA PRO A 244 -17.15 11.50 26.73
C PRO A 244 -16.01 10.48 26.68
N GLU A 245 -15.28 10.33 27.80
CA GLU A 245 -14.27 9.28 27.98
C GLU A 245 -14.93 7.91 27.85
N GLU A 246 -14.89 7.33 26.64
CA GLU A 246 -14.98 5.89 26.49
C GLU A 246 -13.72 5.26 27.08
N PRO A 247 -13.82 4.10 27.76
CA PRO A 247 -12.70 3.53 28.50
C PRO A 247 -11.53 3.28 27.56
N ASP A 248 -10.33 3.76 27.94
CA ASP A 248 -9.04 3.59 27.25
C ASP A 248 -8.98 2.29 26.42
N ALA A 249 -9.36 2.37 25.15
CA ALA A 249 -9.02 1.34 24.19
C ALA A 249 -7.56 1.58 23.84
N VAL A 250 -6.67 1.08 24.70
CA VAL A 250 -5.23 1.06 24.45
C VAL A 250 -5.04 0.26 23.17
N GLY A 251 -4.84 0.95 22.06
CA GLY A 251 -4.48 0.33 20.79
C GLY A 251 -3.17 -0.44 20.91
N PRO A 252 -2.83 -1.27 19.90
CA PRO A 252 -1.64 -2.12 19.93
C PRO A 252 -0.39 -1.29 20.23
N ALA A 253 0.53 -1.83 21.03
CA ALA A 253 1.74 -1.10 21.43
C ALA A 253 2.78 -0.96 20.31
N PHE A 254 2.84 -1.93 19.39
CA PHE A 254 3.88 -2.03 18.37
C PHE A 254 3.33 -2.24 16.95
N GLU A 255 4.00 -1.62 15.98
CA GLU A 255 3.99 -1.99 14.58
C GLU A 255 5.17 -2.93 14.31
N VAL A 256 4.91 -4.11 13.75
CA VAL A 256 5.94 -5.06 13.33
C VAL A 256 5.82 -5.31 11.84
N ILE A 257 6.90 -5.01 11.11
CA ILE A 257 6.99 -5.21 9.68
C ILE A 257 8.22 -6.06 9.36
N TYR A 258 8.07 -7.05 8.50
CA TYR A 258 9.20 -7.82 7.98
C TYR A 258 8.92 -8.41 6.61
N LEU A 259 10.00 -8.65 5.85
CA LEU A 259 9.94 -9.54 4.70
C LEU A 259 10.11 -10.97 5.17
N LEU A 260 9.48 -11.91 4.49
CA LEU A 260 9.49 -13.33 4.82
C LEU A 260 9.68 -14.16 3.56
N GLU A 261 10.71 -15.00 3.56
CA GLU A 261 10.83 -16.10 2.62
C GLU A 261 10.13 -17.34 3.18
N ALA A 262 9.02 -17.74 2.56
CA ALA A 262 8.18 -18.86 3.02
C ALA A 262 7.27 -19.39 1.90
N ASP A 263 6.90 -20.66 1.98
CA ASP A 263 5.88 -21.24 1.10
C ASP A 263 4.46 -20.80 1.49
N ASP A 264 3.54 -20.83 0.51
CA ASP A 264 2.15 -20.40 0.69
C ASP A 264 1.43 -21.11 1.84
N ARG A 265 1.70 -22.40 2.06
CA ARG A 265 1.06 -23.19 3.13
C ARG A 265 1.56 -22.73 4.50
N ALA A 266 2.84 -22.37 4.62
CA ALA A 266 3.40 -21.79 5.84
C ALA A 266 2.77 -20.43 6.13
N VAL A 267 2.59 -19.59 5.11
CA VAL A 267 1.98 -18.28 5.28
C VAL A 267 0.50 -18.36 5.66
N GLN A 268 -0.26 -19.33 5.16
CA GLN A 268 -1.63 -19.53 5.63
C GLN A 268 -1.70 -19.84 7.13
N ARG A 269 -0.75 -20.61 7.68
CA ARG A 269 -0.67 -20.86 9.12
C ARG A 269 -0.23 -19.61 9.88
N LEU A 270 0.73 -18.86 9.31
CA LEU A 270 1.20 -17.60 9.88
C LEU A 270 0.06 -16.59 10.02
N ARG A 271 -0.77 -16.44 8.99
CA ARG A 271 -1.94 -15.54 9.00
C ARG A 271 -2.86 -15.85 10.18
N THR A 272 -3.25 -17.12 10.34
CA THR A 272 -4.10 -17.55 11.46
C THR A 272 -3.47 -17.25 12.82
N ARG A 273 -2.15 -17.44 12.96
CA ARG A 273 -1.46 -17.14 14.22
C ARG A 273 -1.38 -15.64 14.50
N LEU A 274 -0.95 -14.84 13.52
CA LEU A 274 -0.81 -13.40 13.70
C LEU A 274 -2.16 -12.71 13.93
N ASP A 275 -3.25 -13.21 13.35
CA ASP A 275 -4.60 -12.66 13.58
C ASP A 275 -5.07 -12.86 15.04
N THR A 276 -4.53 -13.86 15.74
CA THR A 276 -4.77 -14.03 17.19
C THR A 276 -3.88 -13.14 18.06
N LEU A 277 -2.79 -12.59 17.51
CA LEU A 277 -1.80 -11.79 18.24
C LEU A 277 -2.00 -10.28 18.07
N GLY A 278 -2.66 -9.86 17.00
CA GLY A 278 -2.71 -8.45 16.60
C GLY A 278 -4.06 -7.98 16.12
N ASP A 279 -4.26 -6.66 16.16
CA ASP A 279 -5.53 -6.01 15.84
C ASP A 279 -5.67 -5.64 14.36
N SER A 280 -4.54 -5.46 13.68
CA SER A 280 -4.47 -5.18 12.25
C SER A 280 -3.38 -6.06 11.64
N LEU A 281 -3.77 -6.95 10.72
CA LEU A 281 -2.86 -7.86 10.03
C LEU A 281 -3.06 -7.74 8.52
N VAL A 282 -1.96 -7.45 7.84
CA VAL A 282 -1.87 -7.44 6.39
C VAL A 282 -0.67 -8.28 5.96
N VAL A 283 -0.92 -9.34 5.18
CA VAL A 283 0.14 -10.22 4.67
C VAL A 283 0.03 -10.32 3.16
N VAL A 284 1.00 -9.74 2.46
CA VAL A 284 0.99 -9.59 1.00
C VAL A 284 2.21 -10.25 0.37
N GLY A 285 2.14 -10.52 -0.92
CA GLY A 285 3.18 -11.26 -1.64
C GLY A 285 2.69 -12.60 -2.17
N GLY A 286 3.65 -13.50 -2.40
CA GLY A 286 3.48 -14.81 -3.02
C GLY A 286 4.76 -15.20 -3.77
N ASP A 287 4.76 -16.39 -4.38
CA ASP A 287 5.93 -16.93 -5.10
C ASP A 287 7.18 -17.05 -4.21
N GLY A 288 6.98 -17.35 -2.93
CA GLY A 288 8.04 -17.52 -1.94
C GLY A 288 8.46 -16.25 -1.19
N LEU A 289 8.01 -15.05 -1.61
CA LEU A 289 8.34 -13.79 -0.95
C LEU A 289 7.10 -13.08 -0.42
N TRP A 290 7.14 -12.69 0.84
CA TRP A 290 6.04 -12.07 1.55
C TRP A 290 6.47 -10.81 2.30
N ASN A 291 5.56 -9.87 2.45
CA ASN A 291 5.67 -8.74 3.35
C ASN A 291 4.56 -8.86 4.40
N VAL A 292 4.97 -8.94 5.65
CA VAL A 292 4.08 -9.04 6.81
C VAL A 292 4.07 -7.69 7.50
N HIS A 293 2.87 -7.17 7.70
CA HIS A 293 2.61 -6.00 8.51
C HIS A 293 1.59 -6.40 9.57
N VAL A 294 1.94 -6.24 10.85
CA VAL A 294 1.02 -6.52 11.95
C VAL A 294 1.16 -5.49 13.06
N HIS A 295 0.02 -5.04 13.60
CA HIS A 295 0.00 -4.27 14.84
C HIS A 295 -0.28 -5.21 16.01
N VAL A 296 0.61 -5.28 17.00
CA VAL A 296 0.58 -6.23 18.11
C VAL A 296 1.00 -5.58 19.42
N ASP A 297 0.61 -6.18 20.55
CA ASP A 297 1.14 -5.82 21.86
C ASP A 297 2.47 -6.53 22.19
N ASP A 298 2.71 -7.69 21.58
CA ASP A 298 3.93 -8.46 21.74
C ASP A 298 4.68 -8.58 20.40
N ALA A 299 5.65 -7.69 20.20
CA ALA A 299 6.49 -7.70 19.02
C ALA A 299 7.35 -8.97 18.90
N GLY A 300 7.74 -9.58 20.03
CA GLY A 300 8.53 -10.81 20.06
C GLY A 300 7.73 -11.97 19.49
N ALA A 301 6.50 -12.16 19.97
CA ALA A 301 5.61 -13.21 19.50
C ALA A 301 5.32 -13.12 17.99
N ALA A 302 5.21 -11.90 17.44
CA ALA A 302 5.01 -11.68 16.01
C ALA A 302 6.23 -12.08 15.16
N VAL A 303 7.44 -11.81 15.64
CA VAL A 303 8.69 -12.21 14.98
C VAL A 303 8.90 -13.72 15.09
N GLU A 304 8.67 -14.31 16.27
CA GLU A 304 8.77 -15.76 16.48
C GLU A 304 7.82 -16.54 15.57
N ALA A 305 6.59 -16.06 15.41
CA ALA A 305 5.65 -16.62 14.44
C ALA A 305 6.22 -16.61 13.01
N GLY A 306 6.89 -15.51 12.62
CA GLY A 306 7.56 -15.39 11.32
C GLY A 306 8.72 -16.39 11.16
N VAL A 307 9.54 -16.57 12.20
CA VAL A 307 10.66 -17.55 12.22
C VAL A 307 10.15 -18.99 12.11
N GLU A 308 9.02 -19.32 12.73
CA GLU A 308 8.42 -20.64 12.60
C GLU A 308 7.84 -20.91 11.21
N ALA A 309 7.39 -19.85 10.52
CA ALA A 309 6.84 -19.94 9.17
C ALA A 309 7.92 -20.00 8.08
N GLY A 310 9.08 -19.37 8.28
CA GLY A 310 10.14 -19.29 7.28
C GLY A 310 11.33 -18.44 7.72
N CYS A 311 11.92 -17.70 6.80
CA CYS A 311 13.07 -16.83 7.07
C CYS A 311 12.66 -15.35 7.05
N PRO A 312 12.36 -14.72 8.21
CA PRO A 312 12.07 -13.30 8.27
C PRO A 312 13.36 -12.48 8.19
N TYR A 313 13.33 -11.37 7.46
CA TYR A 313 14.45 -10.44 7.31
C TYR A 313 13.96 -9.01 7.09
N ARG A 314 14.87 -8.03 7.23
CA ARG A 314 14.54 -6.59 7.25
C ARG A 314 13.41 -6.26 8.25
N ILE A 315 13.51 -6.84 9.44
CA ILE A 315 12.54 -6.64 10.52
C ILE A 315 12.62 -5.20 11.01
N ARG A 316 11.49 -4.51 11.04
CA ARG A 316 11.29 -3.20 11.64
C ARG A 316 10.22 -3.32 12.73
N ILE A 317 10.53 -2.76 13.90
CA ILE A 317 9.60 -2.69 15.03
C ILE A 317 9.52 -1.24 15.46
N THR A 318 8.31 -0.68 15.48
CA THR A 318 8.05 0.70 15.88
C THR A 318 7.05 0.69 17.03
N HIS A 319 7.28 1.50 18.06
CA HIS A 319 6.38 1.63 19.19
C HIS A 319 5.51 2.87 19.01
N PHE A 320 4.18 2.74 19.01
CA PHE A 320 3.28 3.85 18.69
C PHE A 320 3.45 5.04 19.65
N ALA A 321 3.58 4.80 20.96
CA ALA A 321 3.74 5.90 21.93
C ALA A 321 5.10 6.64 21.88
N LEU A 322 6.08 6.16 21.09
CA LEU A 322 7.37 6.83 20.90
C LEU A 322 7.45 7.56 19.54
N GLY A 323 6.53 7.29 18.61
CA GLY A 323 6.42 8.00 17.32
C GLY A 323 5.99 9.47 17.49
N ASP A 324 5.15 9.75 18.48
CA ASP A 324 4.60 11.08 18.80
C ASP A 324 5.60 12.06 19.44
N ALA A 325 6.81 11.59 19.80
CA ALA A 325 7.80 12.40 20.51
C ALA A 325 8.39 13.56 19.67
N HIS A 326 8.13 13.60 18.36
CA HIS A 326 8.56 14.71 17.49
C HIS A 326 7.54 15.86 17.41
N THR A 327 6.31 15.70 17.93
CA THR A 327 5.24 16.72 17.86
C THR A 327 4.68 17.13 19.22
N ALA A 328 4.88 16.37 20.29
CA ALA A 328 4.44 16.76 21.63
C ALA A 328 5.62 17.12 22.56
N ARG A 329 5.90 18.42 22.71
CA ARG A 329 6.65 18.90 23.88
C ARG A 329 5.74 18.77 25.12
N SER A 330 6.26 18.05 26.11
CA SER A 330 5.78 17.91 27.50
C SER A 330 4.89 16.71 27.84
N SER A 331 5.54 15.59 28.14
CA SER A 331 5.25 14.78 29.33
C SER A 331 6.44 13.87 29.61
N ALA A 332 6.86 13.77 30.88
CA ALA A 332 8.03 13.00 31.31
C ALA A 332 7.95 11.53 30.84
N PRO A 333 9.09 10.90 30.49
CA PRO A 333 9.08 9.52 30.04
C PRO A 333 8.51 8.60 31.14
N PRO A 334 7.65 7.62 30.79
CA PRO A 334 7.16 6.66 31.76
C PRO A 334 8.35 5.91 32.36
N ARG A 335 8.41 5.87 33.70
CA ARG A 335 9.44 5.12 34.43
C ARG A 335 9.29 3.64 34.11
N GLU A 336 10.23 3.12 33.31
CA GLU A 336 10.37 1.72 32.97
C GLU A 336 10.50 0.89 34.27
N ARG A 337 9.50 0.04 34.56
CA ARG A 337 9.40 -0.70 35.84
C ARG A 337 10.22 -2.00 35.89
N ALA A 338 10.99 -2.32 34.85
CA ALA A 338 11.80 -3.54 34.83
C ALA A 338 13.22 -3.24 34.33
N GLN A 339 14.21 -3.72 35.08
CA GLN A 339 15.58 -3.80 34.60
C GLN A 339 15.63 -4.84 33.48
N ARG A 340 15.82 -4.39 32.24
CA ARG A 340 16.00 -5.26 31.07
C ARG A 340 17.49 -5.47 30.85
N ALA A 341 17.88 -6.72 30.60
CA ALA A 341 19.21 -7.08 30.14
C ALA A 341 19.08 -7.74 28.77
N VAL A 342 19.91 -7.29 27.82
CA VAL A 342 20.01 -7.91 26.50
C VAL A 342 21.21 -8.85 26.52
N VAL A 343 20.99 -10.11 26.15
CA VAL A 343 22.05 -11.11 25.99
C VAL A 343 22.19 -11.40 24.49
N ALA A 344 23.26 -10.92 23.89
CA ALA A 344 23.64 -11.26 22.53
C ALA A 344 24.54 -12.50 22.55
N VAL A 345 24.14 -13.58 21.87
CA VAL A 345 24.96 -14.77 21.67
C VAL A 345 25.49 -14.76 20.25
N VAL A 346 26.81 -14.63 20.11
CA VAL A 346 27.48 -14.58 18.81
C VAL A 346 28.54 -15.67 18.69
N PRO A 347 28.76 -16.26 17.49
CA PRO A 347 29.82 -17.22 17.28
C PRO A 347 31.17 -16.51 17.13
N GLY A 348 32.02 -16.62 18.16
CA GLY A 348 33.40 -16.16 18.16
C GLY A 348 33.59 -14.72 18.67
N ASP A 349 34.78 -14.47 19.23
CA ASP A 349 35.08 -13.24 19.98
C ASP A 349 35.03 -11.97 19.13
N GLY A 350 35.33 -12.05 17.83
CA GLY A 350 35.38 -10.88 16.94
C GLY A 350 34.04 -10.20 16.67
N LEU A 351 32.91 -10.88 16.91
CA LEU A 351 31.57 -10.29 16.81
C LEU A 351 31.09 -9.71 18.15
N ALA A 352 31.74 -10.05 19.26
CA ALA A 352 31.40 -9.55 20.59
C ALA A 352 31.75 -8.05 20.74
N ASP A 353 32.79 -7.59 20.05
CA ASP A 353 33.24 -6.18 20.09
C ASP A 353 32.26 -5.19 19.41
N LEU A 354 31.21 -5.69 18.75
CA LEU A 354 30.19 -4.88 18.05
C LEU A 354 28.99 -4.51 18.93
N TYR A 355 28.93 -5.02 20.17
CA TYR A 355 27.84 -4.83 21.12
C TYR A 355 28.33 -4.22 22.43
#